data_AF-A0A7S3N3X8-F1
#
_entry.id   AF-A0A7S3N3X8-F1
#
_cell.length_a   1.000
_cell.length_b   1.000
_cell.length_c   1.000
_cell.angle_alpha   90.00
_cell.angle_beta   90.00
_cell.angle_gamma   90.00
#
_symmetry.space_group_name_H-M   'P 1'
#
loop_
_entity.id
_entity.type
_entity.pdbx_description
1 polymer ?
#
loop_
_entity_poly.entity_id
_entity_poly.type
_entity_poly.pdbx_seq_one_letter_code
_entity_poly.pdbx_strand_id
1 'polypeptide(L)'
;ILISTQHDPSVSNEEITSVLTEKVIKKVVPADMLEDTKIIINPSGKFDVGGPAADAGLTGRKIIVDTYGGWCPHGGGAFSGKDASKVDRSAAYYVRYVAKSIVANGLAHRCLIQVSYAIGIADPLSIHVDTYGSHKEGMTDDDIVEIIKKNFNFRPGAIIQ
;
A
#
# COMPACT_ATOMS: atom_id res chain seq x y z
N ILE A 1 -2.45 -17.32 -8.70
CA ILE A 1 -3.37 -16.17 -8.80
C ILE A 1 -4.76 -16.61 -8.36
N LEU A 2 -5.41 -15.84 -7.50
CA LEU A 2 -6.78 -16.08 -7.03
C LEU A 2 -7.66 -14.87 -7.38
N ILE A 3 -8.81 -15.12 -8.00
CA ILE A 3 -9.86 -14.11 -8.20
C ILE A 3 -11.20 -14.69 -7.76
N SER A 4 -11.90 -13.97 -6.89
CA SER A 4 -13.33 -14.19 -6.62
C SER A 4 -14.08 -12.93 -7.05
N THR A 5 -14.98 -13.06 -8.02
CA THR A 5 -15.77 -11.94 -8.54
C THR A 5 -17.26 -12.26 -8.50
N GLN A 6 -18.05 -11.28 -8.06
CA GLN A 6 -19.51 -11.37 -8.09
C GLN A 6 -19.98 -11.29 -9.55
N HIS A 7 -20.99 -12.07 -9.92
CA HIS A 7 -21.50 -12.14 -11.29
C HIS A 7 -23.02 -12.32 -11.34
N ASP A 8 -23.60 -12.06 -12.51
CA ASP A 8 -25.00 -12.38 -12.76
C ASP A 8 -25.20 -13.91 -12.77
N PRO A 9 -26.31 -14.44 -12.20
CA PRO A 9 -26.60 -15.87 -12.22
C PRO A 9 -26.64 -16.52 -13.61
N SER A 10 -26.88 -15.76 -14.67
CA SER A 10 -26.96 -16.29 -16.04
C SER A 10 -25.59 -16.60 -16.65
N VAL A 11 -24.49 -16.09 -16.07
CA VAL A 11 -23.14 -16.25 -16.62
C VAL A 11 -22.51 -17.53 -16.08
N SER A 12 -21.92 -18.33 -16.97
CA SER A 12 -21.28 -19.59 -16.59
C SER A 12 -19.88 -19.38 -15.99
N ASN A 13 -19.45 -20.29 -15.12
CA ASN A 13 -18.10 -20.26 -14.55
C ASN A 13 -17.00 -20.43 -15.60
N GLU A 14 -17.28 -21.16 -16.68
CA GLU A 14 -16.37 -21.32 -17.81
C GLU A 14 -16.15 -19.98 -18.55
N GLU A 15 -17.24 -19.25 -18.80
CA GLU A 15 -17.17 -17.92 -19.40
C GLU A 15 -16.40 -16.94 -18.50
N ILE A 16 -16.71 -16.91 -17.20
CA ILE A 16 -16.01 -16.06 -16.21
C ILE A 16 -14.52 -16.39 -16.20
N THR A 17 -14.16 -17.68 -16.15
CA THR A 17 -12.77 -18.14 -16.13
C THR A 17 -12.02 -17.69 -17.38
N SER A 18 -12.62 -17.88 -18.56
CA SER A 18 -12.04 -17.45 -19.84
C SER A 18 -11.85 -15.94 -19.89
N VAL A 19 -12.89 -15.17 -19.56
CA VAL A 19 -12.88 -13.70 -19.61
C VAL A 19 -11.84 -13.13 -18.64
N LEU A 20 -11.81 -13.57 -17.38
CA LEU A 20 -10.85 -13.08 -16.41
C LEU A 20 -9.42 -13.47 -16.76
N THR A 21 -9.20 -14.65 -17.32
CA THR A 21 -7.87 -15.08 -17.74
C THR A 21 -7.34 -14.20 -18.89
N GLU A 22 -8.13 -14.03 -19.96
CA GLU A 22 -7.69 -13.29 -21.15
C GLU A 22 -7.70 -11.76 -20.99
N LYS A 23 -8.73 -11.23 -20.33
CA LYS A 23 -8.96 -9.77 -20.28
C LYS A 23 -8.45 -9.12 -19.00
N VAL A 24 -8.14 -9.89 -17.95
CA VAL A 24 -7.65 -9.34 -16.68
C VAL A 24 -6.25 -9.87 -16.36
N ILE A 25 -6.11 -11.18 -16.13
CA ILE A 25 -4.84 -11.77 -15.68
C ILE A 25 -3.72 -11.51 -16.68
N LYS A 26 -3.91 -11.90 -17.95
CA LYS A 26 -2.91 -11.69 -19.02
C LYS A 26 -2.68 -10.23 -19.40
N LYS A 27 -3.53 -9.30 -18.94
CA LYS A 27 -3.38 -7.86 -19.18
C LYS A 27 -2.62 -7.14 -18.06
N VAL A 28 -2.62 -7.71 -16.85
CA VAL A 28 -2.02 -7.07 -15.67
C VAL A 28 -0.73 -7.76 -15.25
N VAL A 29 -0.65 -9.09 -15.38
CA VAL A 29 0.50 -9.88 -14.95
C VAL A 29 1.44 -10.10 -16.14
N PRO A 30 2.74 -9.76 -16.02
CA PRO A 30 3.74 -10.07 -17.05
C PRO A 30 3.74 -11.55 -17.43
N ALA A 31 3.94 -11.86 -18.71
CA ALA A 31 3.77 -13.22 -19.24
C ALA A 31 4.78 -14.21 -18.67
N ASP A 32 6.02 -13.77 -18.42
CA ASP A 32 7.08 -14.53 -17.77
C ASP A 32 6.75 -14.92 -16.32
N MET A 33 5.88 -14.16 -15.65
CA MET A 33 5.41 -14.48 -14.30
C MET A 33 4.20 -15.42 -14.29
N LEU A 34 3.68 -15.85 -15.45
CA LEU A 34 2.53 -16.76 -15.56
C LEU A 34 2.92 -18.22 -15.82
N GLU A 35 4.17 -18.49 -16.14
CA GLU A 35 4.69 -19.86 -16.27
C GLU A 35 4.50 -20.62 -14.94
N ASP A 36 4.02 -21.87 -15.03
CA ASP A 36 3.69 -22.74 -13.89
C ASP A 36 2.78 -22.12 -12.80
N THR A 37 2.02 -21.08 -13.15
CA THR A 37 1.19 -20.36 -12.19
C THR A 37 -0.18 -21.03 -12.04
N LYS A 38 -0.49 -21.47 -10.81
CA LYS A 38 -1.84 -21.93 -10.46
C LYS A 38 -2.85 -20.77 -10.51
N ILE A 39 -3.82 -20.85 -11.40
CA ILE A 39 -4.95 -19.90 -11.50
C ILE A 39 -6.18 -20.52 -10.85
N ILE A 40 -6.79 -19.80 -9.91
CA ILE A 40 -7.99 -20.20 -9.20
C ILE A 40 -9.02 -19.07 -9.36
N ILE A 41 -10.14 -19.36 -10.02
CA ILE A 41 -11.20 -18.39 -10.28
C ILE A 41 -12.50 -18.91 -9.69
N ASN A 42 -13.19 -18.07 -8.91
CA ASN A 42 -14.44 -18.36 -8.21
C ASN A 42 -14.46 -19.77 -7.56
N PRO A 43 -13.53 -20.08 -6.62
CA PRO A 43 -13.43 -21.42 -6.03
C PRO A 43 -14.68 -21.83 -5.23
N SER A 44 -15.51 -20.88 -4.80
CA SER A 44 -16.81 -21.15 -4.17
C SER A 44 -17.90 -21.60 -5.16
N GLY A 45 -17.60 -21.61 -6.46
CA GLY A 45 -18.58 -21.85 -7.51
C GLY A 45 -19.40 -20.61 -7.77
N LYS A 46 -20.58 -20.52 -7.16
CA LYS A 46 -21.53 -19.41 -7.39
C LYS A 46 -21.22 -18.22 -6.48
N PHE A 47 -21.13 -17.02 -7.06
CA PHE A 47 -21.04 -15.77 -6.30
C PHE A 47 -21.97 -14.72 -6.93
N ASP A 48 -23.27 -14.89 -6.75
CA ASP A 48 -24.32 -14.02 -7.30
C ASP A 48 -24.83 -12.98 -6.28
N VAL A 49 -24.82 -13.30 -5.00
CA VAL A 49 -25.16 -12.37 -3.91
C VAL A 49 -23.90 -11.83 -3.25
N GLY A 50 -23.72 -10.51 -3.28
CA GLY A 50 -22.55 -9.82 -2.75
C GLY A 50 -22.86 -8.41 -2.27
N GLY A 51 -21.82 -7.62 -2.01
CA GLY A 51 -21.96 -6.27 -1.47
C GLY A 51 -22.56 -6.25 -0.05
N PRO A 52 -23.18 -5.12 0.37
CA PRO A 52 -23.75 -4.96 1.71
C PRO A 52 -24.85 -5.97 2.07
N ALA A 53 -25.47 -6.62 1.07
CA ALA A 53 -26.45 -7.67 1.29
C ALA A 53 -25.83 -8.95 1.88
N ALA A 54 -24.53 -9.17 1.65
CA ALA A 54 -23.82 -10.38 2.06
C ALA A 54 -22.80 -10.15 3.19
N ASP A 55 -22.23 -8.95 3.32
CA ASP A 55 -21.24 -8.62 4.34
C ASP A 55 -21.27 -7.14 4.74
N ALA A 56 -21.18 -6.86 6.04
CA ALA A 56 -21.23 -5.50 6.56
C ALA A 56 -19.90 -4.76 6.32
N GLY A 57 -19.98 -3.64 5.59
CA GLY A 57 -18.82 -2.78 5.30
C GLY A 57 -18.64 -1.67 6.32
N LEU A 58 -17.39 -1.41 6.74
CA LEU A 58 -17.03 -0.26 7.58
C LEU A 58 -15.77 0.43 7.05
N THR A 59 -15.74 1.76 7.12
CA THR A 59 -14.58 2.58 6.76
C THR A 59 -13.34 2.17 7.57
N GLY A 60 -12.18 2.11 6.93
CA GLY A 60 -10.91 1.81 7.60
C GLY A 60 -10.68 0.33 7.93
N ARG A 61 -11.43 -0.60 7.33
CA ARG A 61 -11.25 -2.05 7.53
C ARG A 61 -10.43 -2.75 6.46
N LYS A 62 -9.74 -1.98 5.62
CA LYS A 62 -8.88 -2.48 4.52
C LYS A 62 -7.51 -1.78 4.49
N ILE A 63 -7.01 -1.32 5.64
CA ILE A 63 -5.78 -0.52 5.74
C ILE A 63 -4.51 -1.19 5.17
N ILE A 64 -4.42 -2.53 5.20
CA ILE A 64 -3.30 -3.25 4.59
C ILE A 64 -3.42 -3.33 3.06
N VAL A 65 -4.66 -3.38 2.55
CA VAL A 65 -4.94 -3.30 1.10
C VAL A 65 -4.67 -1.88 0.59
N ASP A 66 -5.03 -0.86 1.37
CA ASP A 66 -4.81 0.55 1.04
C ASP A 66 -3.33 0.96 1.02
N THR A 67 -2.45 0.13 1.58
CA THR A 67 -1.03 0.45 1.74
C THR A 67 -0.13 -0.51 0.98
N TYR A 68 0.54 -1.42 1.68
CA TYR A 68 1.67 -2.16 1.14
C TYR A 68 1.47 -3.67 1.19
N GLY A 69 0.24 -4.16 1.31
CA GLY A 69 -0.08 -5.59 1.15
C GLY A 69 0.67 -6.52 2.11
N GLY A 70 1.07 -6.02 3.30
CA GLY A 70 1.82 -6.78 4.30
C GLY A 70 3.35 -6.69 4.17
N TRP A 71 3.88 -5.98 3.17
CA TRP A 71 5.33 -5.82 2.97
C TRP A 71 6.02 -4.99 4.06
N CYS A 72 5.28 -4.16 4.79
CA CYS A 72 5.83 -3.39 5.89
C CYS A 72 4.82 -3.18 7.03
N PRO A 73 5.30 -2.75 8.22
CA PRO A 73 4.43 -2.39 9.33
C PRO A 73 3.46 -1.26 8.98
N HIS A 74 2.36 -1.18 9.71
CA HIS A 74 1.34 -0.15 9.55
C HIS A 74 1.06 0.55 10.88
N GLY A 75 0.95 1.88 10.90
CA GLY A 75 0.69 2.67 12.12
C GLY A 75 -0.74 2.58 12.67
N GLY A 76 -1.55 1.62 12.22
CA GLY A 76 -2.95 1.42 12.63
C GLY A 76 -4.01 2.42 12.10
N GLY A 77 -3.65 3.66 11.79
CA GLY A 77 -4.60 4.70 11.37
C GLY A 77 -5.20 4.51 9.97
N ALA A 78 -6.54 4.52 9.84
CA ALA A 78 -7.21 4.53 8.54
C ALA A 78 -7.08 5.88 7.79
N PHE A 79 -7.20 5.87 6.46
CA PHE A 79 -7.10 7.08 5.62
C PHE A 79 -8.45 7.72 5.27
N SER A 80 -9.39 6.92 4.75
CA SER A 80 -10.67 7.42 4.24
C SER A 80 -11.53 8.04 5.34
N GLY A 81 -12.24 9.12 5.01
CA GLY A 81 -13.06 9.88 5.96
C GLY A 81 -12.30 10.91 6.81
N LYS A 82 -10.99 11.07 6.60
CA LYS A 82 -10.17 12.04 7.33
C LYS A 82 -9.63 13.14 6.40
N ASP A 83 -9.78 14.40 6.81
CA ASP A 83 -9.09 15.51 6.15
C ASP A 83 -7.58 15.50 6.44
N ALA A 84 -6.81 16.30 5.70
CA ALA A 84 -5.35 16.25 5.72
C ALA A 84 -4.71 16.75 7.03
N SER A 85 -5.46 17.38 7.94
CA SER A 85 -4.96 17.69 9.29
C SER A 85 -4.74 16.43 10.14
N LYS A 86 -5.32 15.29 9.76
CA LYS A 86 -5.16 14.02 10.48
C LYS A 86 -3.93 13.30 9.96
N VAL A 87 -2.87 13.30 10.78
CA VAL A 87 -1.54 12.77 10.42
C VAL A 87 -1.55 11.29 10.04
N ASP A 88 -2.55 10.51 10.50
CA ASP A 88 -2.77 9.13 10.02
C ASP A 88 -2.77 9.05 8.49
N ARG A 89 -3.33 10.07 7.81
CA ARG A 89 -3.41 10.14 6.35
C ARG A 89 -2.25 10.94 5.77
N SER A 90 -2.11 12.21 6.18
CA SER A 90 -1.16 13.13 5.55
C SER A 90 0.29 12.71 5.78
N ALA A 91 0.65 12.31 6.99
CA ALA A 91 2.01 11.86 7.27
C ALA A 91 2.30 10.52 6.60
N ALA A 92 1.35 9.58 6.52
CA ALA A 92 1.54 8.33 5.78
C ALA A 92 1.81 8.58 4.28
N TYR A 93 1.09 9.53 3.67
CA TYR A 93 1.32 9.93 2.28
C TYR A 93 2.68 10.60 2.10
N TYR A 94 3.06 11.47 3.02
CA TYR A 94 4.32 12.18 2.96
C TYR A 94 5.51 11.23 3.17
N VAL A 95 5.41 10.30 4.12
CA VAL A 95 6.39 9.23 4.33
C VAL A 95 6.54 8.36 3.08
N ARG A 96 5.45 8.03 2.39
CA ARG A 96 5.51 7.34 1.10
C ARG A 96 6.29 8.14 0.06
N TYR A 97 6.02 9.44 -0.04
CA TYR A 97 6.74 10.34 -0.95
C TYR A 97 8.24 10.37 -0.65
N VAL A 98 8.63 10.48 0.63
CA VAL A 98 10.03 10.47 1.06
C VAL A 98 10.69 9.12 0.78
N ALA A 99 10.10 8.00 1.20
CA ALA A 99 10.65 6.66 0.98
C ALA A 99 10.84 6.36 -0.52
N LYS A 100 9.87 6.75 -1.36
CA LYS A 100 9.97 6.65 -2.82
C LYS A 100 11.14 7.50 -3.34
N SER A 101 11.33 8.70 -2.81
CA SER A 101 12.41 9.60 -3.22
C SER A 101 13.79 9.03 -2.86
N ILE A 102 13.94 8.43 -1.67
CA ILE A 102 15.19 7.75 -1.27
C ILE A 102 15.55 6.64 -2.27
N VAL A 103 14.59 5.77 -2.59
CA VAL A 103 14.83 4.65 -3.53
C VAL A 103 15.07 5.16 -4.95
N ALA A 104 14.27 6.11 -5.43
CA ALA A 104 14.39 6.66 -6.78
C ALA A 104 15.73 7.38 -7.02
N ASN A 105 16.35 7.92 -5.97
CA ASN A 105 17.68 8.56 -6.05
C ASN A 105 18.84 7.58 -5.79
N GLY A 106 18.57 6.27 -5.72
CA GLY A 106 19.60 5.25 -5.54
C GLY A 106 20.32 5.31 -4.19
N LEU A 107 19.69 5.92 -3.17
CA LEU A 107 20.22 5.95 -1.81
C LEU A 107 19.97 4.64 -1.06
N ALA A 108 18.98 3.86 -1.51
CA ALA A 108 18.73 2.49 -1.07
C ALA A 108 17.92 1.73 -2.12
N HIS A 109 17.95 0.39 -2.10
CA HIS A 109 17.04 -0.42 -2.93
C HIS A 109 15.64 -0.59 -2.31
N ARG A 110 15.58 -0.59 -0.97
CA ARG A 110 14.36 -0.69 -0.17
C ARG A 110 14.47 0.26 1.01
N CYS A 111 13.36 0.90 1.39
CA CYS A 111 13.35 1.86 2.48
C CYS A 111 12.01 1.83 3.19
N LEU A 112 12.04 1.51 4.48
CA LEU A 112 10.96 1.72 5.43
C LEU A 112 11.25 3.00 6.20
N ILE A 113 10.23 3.83 6.37
CA ILE A 113 10.31 5.04 7.19
C ILE A 113 9.11 5.03 8.15
N GLN A 114 9.37 5.32 9.41
CA GLN A 114 8.35 5.54 10.43
C GLN A 114 8.44 6.97 10.94
N VAL A 115 7.29 7.60 11.13
CA VAL A 115 7.18 8.90 11.80
C VAL A 115 6.11 8.83 12.88
N SER A 116 6.29 9.58 13.98
CA SER A 116 5.29 9.67 15.05
C SER A 116 5.04 11.11 15.48
N TYR A 117 3.85 11.39 15.98
CA TYR A 117 3.44 12.72 16.43
C TYR A 117 2.76 12.65 17.80
N ALA A 118 2.89 13.73 18.56
CA ALA A 118 2.03 14.01 19.70
C ALA A 118 0.96 15.02 19.30
N ILE A 119 -0.25 14.86 19.86
CA ILE A 119 -1.35 15.81 19.62
C ILE A 119 -0.94 17.23 20.05
N GLY A 120 -1.14 18.20 19.17
CA GLY A 120 -0.79 19.60 19.41
C GLY A 120 0.68 19.97 19.19
N ILE A 121 1.55 19.01 18.86
CA ILE A 121 2.96 19.27 18.52
C ILE A 121 3.13 19.16 16.99
N ALA A 122 3.66 20.21 16.37
CA ALA A 122 3.82 20.26 14.92
C ALA A 122 4.98 19.39 14.43
N ASP A 123 6.10 19.41 15.13
CA ASP A 123 7.26 18.60 14.79
C ASP A 123 7.04 17.12 15.16
N PRO A 124 7.55 16.17 14.35
CA PRO A 124 7.46 14.77 14.68
C PRO A 124 8.28 14.45 15.94
N LEU A 125 7.78 13.53 16.78
CA LEU A 125 8.52 13.04 17.95
C LEU A 125 9.69 12.15 17.53
N SER A 126 9.52 11.39 16.45
CA SER A 126 10.56 10.51 15.91
C SER A 126 10.45 10.39 14.40
N ILE A 127 11.61 10.21 13.75
CA ILE A 127 11.76 9.72 12.38
C ILE A 127 12.73 8.55 12.47
N HIS A 128 12.29 7.38 12.02
CA HIS A 128 13.11 6.17 11.96
C HIS A 128 13.18 5.68 10.51
N VAL A 129 14.35 5.17 10.11
CA VAL A 129 14.62 4.60 8.79
C VAL A 129 15.17 3.20 8.99
N ASP A 130 14.72 2.27 8.14
CA ASP A 130 15.30 0.94 7.97
C ASP A 130 15.40 0.66 6.46
N THR A 131 16.63 0.55 5.94
CA THR A 131 16.84 0.20 4.52
C THR A 131 17.01 -1.30 4.29
N TYR A 132 16.85 -2.12 5.32
CA TYR A 132 17.09 -3.56 5.27
C TYR A 132 18.52 -3.89 4.80
N GLY A 133 19.48 -3.05 5.19
CA GLY A 133 20.88 -3.16 4.76
C GLY A 133 21.12 -2.87 3.27
N SER A 134 20.16 -2.23 2.59
CA SER A 134 20.24 -1.94 1.15
C SER A 134 20.58 -0.49 0.83
N HIS A 135 20.99 0.30 1.83
CA HIS A 135 21.52 1.64 1.63
C HIS A 135 22.76 1.62 0.72
N LYS A 136 23.02 2.75 0.07
CA LYS A 136 24.19 2.95 -0.78
C LYS A 136 25.49 2.66 -0.01
N GLU A 137 26.48 2.12 -0.72
CA GLU A 137 27.81 1.83 -0.15
C GLU A 137 28.41 3.07 0.50
N GLY A 138 28.97 2.91 1.71
CA GLY A 138 29.56 3.97 2.50
C GLY A 138 28.56 4.83 3.29
N MET A 139 27.27 4.50 3.26
CA MET A 139 26.22 5.14 4.07
C MET A 139 25.67 4.19 5.14
N THR A 140 24.89 4.75 6.05
CA THR A 140 24.09 4.06 7.07
C THR A 140 22.64 4.56 7.04
N ASP A 141 21.75 3.89 7.76
CA ASP A 141 20.36 4.37 7.92
C ASP A 141 20.30 5.74 8.62
N ASP A 142 21.23 6.01 9.55
CA ASP A 142 21.35 7.30 10.23
C ASP A 142 21.72 8.44 9.25
N ASP A 143 22.59 8.16 8.27
CA ASP A 143 22.91 9.15 7.22
C ASP A 143 21.66 9.51 6.41
N ILE A 144 20.79 8.52 6.15
CA ILE A 144 19.52 8.73 5.44
C ILE A 144 18.54 9.54 6.31
N VAL A 145 18.48 9.28 7.63
CA VAL A 145 17.71 10.11 8.56
C VAL A 145 18.14 11.58 8.48
N GLU A 146 19.44 11.85 8.45
CA GLU A 146 19.97 13.21 8.36
C GLU A 146 19.68 13.88 7.01
N ILE A 147 19.76 13.13 5.91
CA ILE A 147 19.30 13.60 4.60
C ILE A 147 17.81 13.96 4.66
N ILE A 148 16.99 13.12 5.28
CA ILE A 148 15.55 13.36 5.38
C ILE A 148 15.27 14.66 6.15
N LYS A 149 15.86 14.83 7.33
CA LYS A 149 15.68 16.02 8.18
C LYS A 149 16.10 17.32 7.49
N LYS A 150 17.15 17.27 6.66
CA LYS A 150 17.65 18.46 5.93
C LYS A 150 16.79 18.86 4.74
N ASN A 151 16.05 17.92 4.15
CA ASN A 151 15.38 18.14 2.85
C ASN A 151 13.86 18.11 2.92
N PHE A 152 13.26 17.54 3.98
CA PHE A 152 11.80 17.38 4.08
C PHE A 152 11.25 17.96 5.39
N ASN A 153 10.18 18.73 5.27
CA ASN A 153 9.47 19.29 6.42
C ASN A 153 8.26 18.42 6.79
N PHE A 154 8.32 17.77 7.96
CA PHE A 154 7.27 16.87 8.44
C PHE A 154 6.17 17.57 9.25
N ARG A 155 6.20 18.90 9.39
CA ARG A 155 5.12 19.60 10.09
C ARG A 155 3.81 19.46 9.30
N PRO A 156 2.66 19.09 9.93
CA PRO A 156 1.41 18.88 9.20
C PRO A 156 1.00 20.02 8.27
N GLY A 157 1.21 21.28 8.69
CA GLY A 157 0.94 22.44 7.84
C GLY A 157 1.82 22.52 6.59
N ALA A 158 3.07 22.07 6.67
CA ALA A 158 3.97 22.00 5.51
C ALA A 158 3.66 20.82 4.59
N ILE A 159 3.15 19.70 5.13
CA ILE A 159 2.72 18.54 4.34
C ILE A 159 1.48 18.87 3.49
N ILE A 160 0.61 19.75 3.99
CA ILE A 160 -0.66 20.10 3.34
C ILE A 160 -0.50 21.13 2.20
N GLN A 161 0.55 21.97 2.27
CA GLN A 161 0.86 22.98 1.25
C GLN A 161 1.53 22.36 0.03
#